data_AF-A0A5U3F4R8-F1
#
_entry.id   AF-A0A5U3F4R8-F1
#
_cell.length_a   1.000
_cell.length_b   1.000
_cell.length_c   1.000
_cell.angle_alpha   90.00
_cell.angle_beta   90.00
_cell.angle_gamma   90.00
#
_symmetry.space_group_name_H-M   'P 1'
#
loop_
_entity.id
_entity.type
_entity.pdbx_description
1 polymer ?
#
loop_
_entity_poly.entity_id
_entity_poly.type
_entity_poly.pdbx_seq_one_letter_code
_entity_poly.pdbx_strand_id
1 'polypeptide(L)'
;MTIKQVMQNQMHTNIMFATGRFQIIPGTLIDAVKWLKLDVNSLYDEAAQDQIFEEYIIKVKRPAIIAYLEGNGSVEDAIYDWAKEFASAGVRKGNTISKGRIAQVEGGSYYSGDGLNHAHLTPNQMINILRASKSGAN
;
A
#
# COMPACT_ATOMS: atom_id res chain seq x y z
N MET A 1 -10.30 -0.26 19.16
CA MET A 1 -10.29 1.21 18.94
C MET A 1 -11.25 1.51 17.80
N THR A 2 -11.93 2.66 17.84
CA THR A 2 -12.72 3.13 16.69
C THR A 2 -11.81 3.73 15.61
N ILE A 3 -12.32 3.86 14.39
CA ILE A 3 -11.61 4.55 13.30
C ILE A 3 -11.19 5.96 13.72
N LYS A 4 -12.08 6.70 14.38
CA LYS A 4 -11.80 8.04 14.92
C LYS A 4 -10.62 8.04 15.89
N GLN A 5 -10.57 7.09 16.82
CA GLN A 5 -9.46 6.96 17.77
C GLN A 5 -8.15 6.62 17.06
N VAL A 6 -8.19 5.73 16.05
CA VAL A 6 -7.01 5.39 15.25
C VAL A 6 -6.47 6.63 14.54
N MET A 7 -7.35 7.37 13.85
CA MET A 7 -6.98 8.61 13.15
C MET A 7 -6.38 9.66 14.09
N GLN A 8 -6.94 9.82 15.30
CA GLN A 8 -6.42 10.74 16.31
C GLN A 8 -5.03 10.32 16.81
N ASN A 9 -4.86 9.05 17.15
CA ASN A 9 -3.58 8.52 17.60
C ASN A 9 -2.50 8.60 16.50
N GLN A 10 -2.90 8.46 15.24
CA GLN A 10 -2.05 8.59 14.06
C GLN A 10 -1.52 10.02 13.81
N MET A 11 -2.15 11.04 14.37
CA MET A 11 -1.63 12.42 14.33
C MET A 11 -0.44 12.63 15.28
N HIS A 12 -0.30 11.76 16.28
CA HIS A 12 0.80 11.76 17.22
C HIS A 12 1.78 10.66 16.83
N THR A 13 2.73 10.99 15.94
CA THR A 13 3.67 10.03 15.35
C THR A 13 4.51 9.24 16.36
N ASN A 14 4.64 9.75 17.60
CA ASN A 14 5.32 9.08 18.71
C ASN A 14 4.48 7.98 19.37
N ILE A 15 3.19 7.88 19.02
CA ILE A 15 2.24 6.90 19.53
C ILE A 15 2.03 5.81 18.47
N MET A 16 1.68 6.23 17.26
CA MET A 16 1.32 5.31 16.18
C MET A 16 1.40 6.05 14.83
N PHE A 17 1.96 5.41 13.80
CA PHE A 17 1.99 5.98 12.44
C PHE A 17 1.31 5.07 11.43
N ALA A 18 1.87 3.89 11.16
CA ALA A 18 1.26 2.85 10.35
C ALA A 18 0.49 1.86 11.24
N THR A 19 -0.70 1.42 10.83
CA THR A 19 -1.60 0.65 11.70
C THR A 19 -2.18 -0.60 11.07
N GLY A 20 -2.46 -1.60 11.91
CA GLY A 20 -3.19 -2.79 11.51
C GLY A 20 -2.40 -3.73 10.60
N ARG A 21 -3.11 -4.72 10.05
CA ARG A 21 -2.58 -5.79 9.18
C ARG A 21 -1.91 -5.23 7.92
N PHE A 22 -2.42 -4.12 7.41
CA PHE A 22 -1.95 -3.49 6.18
C PHE A 22 -1.11 -2.23 6.41
N GLN A 23 -0.67 -1.97 7.65
CA GLN A 23 0.21 -0.84 7.97
C GLN A 23 -0.29 0.49 7.35
N ILE A 24 -1.59 0.76 7.47
CA ILE A 24 -2.25 1.92 6.84
C ILE A 24 -1.76 3.20 7.53
N ILE A 25 -1.23 4.14 6.76
CA ILE A 25 -0.71 5.43 7.24
C ILE A 25 -1.81 6.49 7.40
N PRO A 26 -1.58 7.60 8.12
CA PRO A 26 -2.65 8.54 8.49
C PRO A 26 -3.39 9.13 7.28
N GLY A 27 -2.64 9.56 6.25
CA GLY A 27 -3.22 10.11 5.02
C GLY A 27 -4.11 9.10 4.29
N THR A 28 -3.64 7.85 4.14
CA THR A 28 -4.43 6.78 3.51
C THR A 28 -5.73 6.52 4.26
N LEU A 29 -5.69 6.46 5.60
CA LEU A 29 -6.89 6.20 6.39
C LEU A 29 -7.91 7.35 6.26
N ILE A 30 -7.44 8.60 6.30
CA ILE A 30 -8.29 9.79 6.11
C ILE A 30 -8.99 9.74 4.74
N ASP A 31 -8.25 9.46 3.69
CA ASP A 31 -8.81 9.46 2.33
C ASP A 31 -9.73 8.26 2.10
N ALA A 32 -9.40 7.09 2.66
CA ALA A 32 -10.26 5.91 2.63
C ALA A 32 -11.60 6.16 3.32
N VAL A 33 -11.59 6.74 4.52
CA VAL A 33 -12.82 7.10 5.27
C VAL A 33 -13.71 8.03 4.45
N LYS A 34 -13.12 9.05 3.81
CA LYS A 34 -13.87 9.99 2.96
C LYS A 34 -14.44 9.30 1.72
N TRP A 35 -13.64 8.49 1.03
CA TRP A 35 -14.04 7.83 -0.22
C TRP A 35 -15.12 6.77 0.01
N LEU A 36 -14.91 5.89 1.00
CA LEU A 36 -15.81 4.79 1.33
C LEU A 36 -16.97 5.22 2.23
N LYS A 37 -16.98 6.47 2.70
CA LYS A 37 -18.00 7.03 3.61
C LYS A 37 -18.15 6.19 4.88
N LEU A 38 -17.03 5.76 5.46
CA LEU A 38 -17.00 4.93 6.67
C LEU A 38 -17.52 5.72 7.87
N ASP A 39 -18.31 5.08 8.74
CA ASP A 39 -18.64 5.64 10.04
C ASP A 39 -17.40 5.65 10.93
N VAL A 40 -16.89 6.82 11.26
CA VAL A 40 -15.68 6.96 12.10
C VAL A 40 -15.86 6.44 13.52
N ASN A 41 -17.10 6.22 13.97
CA ASN A 41 -17.39 5.64 15.29
C ASN A 41 -17.40 4.10 15.29
N SER A 42 -17.36 3.47 14.11
CA SER A 42 -17.22 2.02 14.01
C SER A 42 -15.82 1.56 14.43
N LEU A 43 -15.70 0.26 14.74
CA LEU A 43 -14.43 -0.34 15.11
C LEU A 43 -13.48 -0.39 13.90
N TYR A 44 -12.20 -0.12 14.16
CA TYR A 44 -11.12 -0.38 13.22
C TYR A 44 -10.65 -1.84 13.34
N ASP A 45 -11.58 -2.76 13.09
CA ASP A 45 -11.36 -4.20 13.15
C ASP A 45 -10.82 -4.76 11.82
N GLU A 46 -10.73 -6.08 11.70
CA GLU A 46 -10.23 -6.74 10.51
C GLU A 46 -11.12 -6.48 9.29
N ALA A 47 -12.44 -6.52 9.45
CA ALA A 47 -13.37 -6.29 8.34
C ALA A 47 -13.27 -4.85 7.81
N ALA A 48 -13.14 -3.86 8.70
CA ALA A 48 -12.90 -2.47 8.29
C ALA A 48 -11.55 -2.32 7.56
N GLN A 49 -10.50 -2.99 8.04
CA GLN A 49 -9.18 -2.97 7.40
C GLN A 49 -9.18 -3.65 6.02
N ASP A 50 -9.85 -4.80 5.89
CA ASP A 50 -10.00 -5.52 4.63
C ASP A 50 -10.78 -4.67 3.63
N GLN A 51 -11.89 -4.05 4.05
CA GLN A 51 -12.64 -3.11 3.20
C GLN A 51 -11.78 -1.93 2.73
N ILE A 52 -11.00 -1.30 3.62
CA ILE A 52 -10.10 -0.19 3.25
C ILE A 52 -9.03 -0.67 2.25
N PHE A 53 -8.45 -1.84 2.49
CA PHE A 53 -7.43 -2.40 1.62
C PHE A 53 -7.99 -2.72 0.23
N GLU A 54 -9.05 -3.50 0.15
CA GLU A 54 -9.61 -3.98 -1.11
C GLU A 54 -10.33 -2.86 -1.88
N GLU A 55 -11.25 -2.15 -1.24
CA GLU A 55 -12.14 -1.20 -1.92
C GLU A 55 -11.52 0.18 -2.14
N TYR A 56 -10.50 0.56 -1.37
CA TYR A 56 -9.83 1.84 -1.53
C TYR A 56 -8.38 1.72 -1.98
N ILE A 57 -7.53 1.00 -1.24
CA ILE A 57 -6.10 0.95 -1.58
C ILE A 57 -5.89 0.29 -2.95
N ILE A 58 -6.41 -0.93 -3.14
CA ILE A 58 -6.21 -1.71 -4.36
C ILE A 58 -7.03 -1.15 -5.53
N LYS A 59 -8.31 -0.83 -5.33
CA LYS A 59 -9.20 -0.41 -6.42
C LYS A 59 -9.09 1.07 -6.81
N VAL A 60 -8.74 1.96 -5.88
CA VAL A 60 -8.86 3.41 -6.08
C VAL A 60 -7.50 4.11 -6.03
N LYS A 61 -6.74 3.92 -4.95
CA LYS A 61 -5.48 4.65 -4.72
C LYS A 61 -4.32 4.09 -5.56
N ARG A 62 -4.32 2.79 -5.82
CA ARG A 62 -3.29 2.03 -6.57
C ARG A 62 -3.92 1.21 -7.71
N PRO A 63 -4.61 1.87 -8.66
CA PRO A 63 -5.47 1.20 -9.63
C PRO A 63 -4.72 0.26 -10.57
N ALA A 64 -3.39 0.39 -10.72
CA ALA A 64 -2.61 -0.55 -11.51
C ALA A 64 -2.67 -1.99 -10.96
N ILE A 65 -2.87 -2.15 -9.63
CA ILE A 65 -2.97 -3.46 -9.00
C ILE A 65 -4.26 -4.17 -9.46
N ILE A 66 -5.42 -3.53 -9.33
CA ILE A 66 -6.68 -4.14 -9.77
C ILE A 66 -6.73 -4.32 -11.28
N ALA A 67 -6.19 -3.37 -12.05
CA ALA A 67 -6.11 -3.47 -13.50
C ALA A 67 -5.30 -4.70 -13.95
N TYR A 68 -4.26 -5.06 -13.21
CA TYR A 68 -3.52 -6.29 -13.44
C TYR A 68 -4.30 -7.53 -12.97
N LEU A 69 -4.85 -7.52 -11.76
CA LEU A 69 -5.49 -8.71 -11.17
C LEU A 69 -6.74 -9.14 -11.95
N GLU A 70 -7.61 -8.20 -12.31
CA GLU A 70 -8.91 -8.49 -12.94
C GLU A 70 -8.96 -8.19 -14.44
N GLY A 71 -7.95 -7.49 -14.97
CA GLY A 71 -7.92 -7.04 -16.35
C GLY A 71 -6.71 -7.53 -17.14
N ASN A 72 -6.31 -6.73 -18.13
CA ASN A 72 -5.10 -6.92 -18.93
C ASN A 72 -4.01 -5.89 -18.60
N GLY A 73 -4.06 -5.31 -17.40
CA GLY A 73 -3.06 -4.34 -16.94
C GLY A 73 -1.65 -4.93 -16.86
N SER A 74 -0.66 -4.06 -16.74
CA SER A 74 0.76 -4.44 -16.66
C SER A 74 1.13 -4.91 -15.25
N VAL A 75 1.82 -6.06 -15.16
CA VAL A 75 2.36 -6.53 -13.88
C VAL A 75 3.44 -5.59 -13.33
N GLU A 76 4.20 -4.93 -14.20
CA GLU A 76 5.25 -3.99 -13.79
C GLU A 76 4.66 -2.70 -13.20
N ASP A 77 3.53 -2.24 -13.75
CA ASP A 77 2.82 -1.09 -13.18
C ASP A 77 2.20 -1.45 -11.82
N ALA A 78 1.65 -2.65 -11.70
CA ALA A 78 1.06 -3.15 -10.46
C ALA A 78 2.09 -3.27 -9.32
N ILE A 79 3.26 -3.84 -9.56
CA ILE A 79 4.32 -3.93 -8.54
C ILE A 79 4.88 -2.55 -8.19
N TYR A 80 4.90 -1.62 -9.14
CA TYR A 80 5.36 -0.25 -8.87
C TYR A 80 4.36 0.51 -7.99
N ASP A 81 3.07 0.37 -8.25
CA ASP A 81 2.02 0.92 -7.39
C ASP A 81 1.96 0.25 -6.01
N TRP A 82 2.21 -1.07 -5.93
CA TRP A 82 2.42 -1.75 -4.65
C TRP A 82 3.58 -1.08 -3.89
N ALA A 83 4.74 -0.89 -4.51
CA ALA A 83 5.88 -0.25 -3.85
C ALA A 83 5.63 1.20 -3.39
N LYS A 84 4.75 1.95 -4.08
CA LYS A 84 4.31 3.28 -3.61
C LYS A 84 3.44 3.20 -2.36
N GLU A 85 2.74 2.10 -2.12
CA GLU A 85 1.91 1.96 -0.93
C GLU A 85 2.68 1.35 0.25
N PHE A 86 3.51 0.35 -0.02
CA PHE A 86 4.18 -0.43 1.02
C PHE A 86 5.69 -0.27 0.92
N ALA A 87 6.33 0.31 1.95
CA ALA A 87 7.77 0.51 1.96
C ALA A 87 8.57 -0.81 1.92
N SER A 88 7.94 -1.93 2.34
CA SER A 88 8.48 -3.28 2.27
C SER A 88 8.54 -3.85 0.84
N ALA A 89 7.91 -3.20 -0.14
CA ALA A 89 7.94 -3.59 -1.53
C ALA A 89 9.09 -2.90 -2.29
N GLY A 90 9.86 -3.69 -3.02
CA GLY A 90 11.01 -3.24 -3.80
C GLY A 90 10.61 -2.64 -5.14
N VAL A 91 11.39 -1.67 -5.60
CA VAL A 91 11.26 -0.97 -6.88
C VAL A 91 12.34 -1.47 -7.85
N ARG A 92 12.01 -1.54 -9.15
CA ARG A 92 12.98 -1.80 -10.23
C ARG A 92 14.07 -0.73 -10.26
N LYS A 93 15.33 -1.12 -10.49
CA LYS A 93 16.42 -0.16 -10.70
C LYS A 93 16.08 0.75 -11.89
N GLY A 94 16.35 2.05 -11.76
CA GLY A 94 16.06 3.04 -12.80
C GLY A 94 14.67 3.67 -12.73
N ASN A 95 13.73 3.10 -11.95
CA ASN A 95 12.44 3.75 -11.73
C ASN A 95 12.58 4.96 -10.81
N THR A 96 11.65 5.91 -10.96
CA THR A 96 11.53 7.04 -10.04
C THR A 96 11.04 6.55 -8.67
N ILE A 97 11.60 7.09 -7.60
CA ILE A 97 11.22 6.83 -6.20
C ILE A 97 10.82 8.14 -5.53
N SER A 98 10.46 8.09 -4.24
CA SER A 98 9.99 9.26 -3.50
C SER A 98 10.94 10.47 -3.63
N LYS A 99 10.36 11.67 -3.67
CA LYS A 99 11.06 12.95 -3.90
C LYS A 99 11.74 13.06 -5.27
N GLY A 100 11.28 12.30 -6.27
CA GLY A 100 11.76 12.40 -7.65
C GLY A 100 13.15 11.82 -7.89
N ARG A 101 13.68 11.04 -6.94
CA ARG A 101 14.98 10.36 -7.06
C ARG A 101 14.85 9.12 -7.94
N ILE A 102 15.98 8.53 -8.32
CA ILE A 102 16.02 7.28 -9.08
C ILE A 102 16.49 6.13 -8.20
N ALA A 103 15.82 4.98 -8.30
CA ALA A 103 16.25 3.74 -7.65
C ALA A 103 17.63 3.32 -8.19
N GLN A 104 18.65 3.40 -7.32
CA GLN A 104 20.03 3.07 -7.68
C GLN A 104 20.31 1.56 -7.66
N VAL A 105 19.50 0.81 -6.92
CA VAL A 105 19.62 -0.64 -6.72
C VAL A 105 18.30 -1.32 -7.03
N GLU A 106 18.37 -2.54 -7.58
CA GLU A 106 17.20 -3.38 -7.81
C GLU A 106 16.61 -3.79 -6.46
N GLY A 107 15.30 -3.62 -6.29
CA GLY A 107 14.60 -3.99 -5.06
C GLY A 107 14.82 -3.05 -3.88
N GLY A 108 15.32 -1.82 -4.11
CA GLY A 108 15.27 -0.77 -3.10
C GLY A 108 13.83 -0.33 -2.80
N SER A 109 13.56 0.18 -1.60
CA SER A 109 12.24 0.72 -1.26
C SER A 109 11.92 1.96 -2.10
N TYR A 110 10.64 2.17 -2.41
CA TYR A 110 10.18 3.44 -2.99
C TYR A 110 10.50 4.65 -2.08
N TYR A 111 10.69 4.41 -0.78
CA TYR A 111 11.03 5.44 0.19
C TYR A 111 12.52 5.48 0.56
N SER A 112 13.38 4.64 -0.06
CA SER A 112 14.80 4.53 0.28
C SER A 112 15.55 5.87 0.31
N GLY A 113 16.57 6.00 1.16
CA GLY A 113 17.44 7.18 1.28
C GLY A 113 17.00 8.20 2.35
N ASP A 114 16.07 7.83 3.22
CA ASP A 114 15.83 8.46 4.52
C ASP A 114 16.54 7.74 5.68
N GLY A 115 17.19 6.61 5.41
CA GLY A 115 17.87 5.77 6.41
C GLY A 115 16.94 4.92 7.27
N LEU A 116 15.63 4.94 7.01
CA LEU A 116 14.62 4.25 7.82
C LEU A 116 13.88 3.17 7.02
N ASN A 117 13.61 3.41 5.73
CA ASN A 117 12.79 2.53 4.91
C ASN A 117 13.59 1.49 4.14
N HIS A 118 13.24 0.22 4.36
CA HIS A 118 13.86 -0.93 3.71
C HIS A 118 12.80 -1.85 3.09
N ALA A 119 13.06 -2.29 1.87
CA ALA A 119 12.24 -3.29 1.19
C ALA A 119 12.62 -4.70 1.66
N HIS A 120 11.63 -5.58 1.77
CA HIS A 120 11.76 -6.99 2.11
C HIS A 120 11.31 -7.92 0.97
N LEU A 121 10.54 -7.41 0.01
CA LEU A 121 10.13 -8.12 -1.19
C LEU A 121 10.84 -7.55 -2.41
N THR A 122 11.49 -8.42 -3.18
CA THR A 122 12.05 -8.04 -4.49
C THR A 122 10.94 -7.89 -5.53
N PRO A 123 11.15 -7.10 -6.60
CA PRO A 123 10.18 -6.94 -7.69
C PRO A 123 9.76 -8.30 -8.30
N ASN A 124 10.69 -9.23 -8.47
CA ASN A 124 10.38 -10.56 -9.02
C ASN A 124 9.52 -11.40 -8.06
N GLN A 125 9.73 -11.32 -6.74
CA GLN A 125 8.85 -11.98 -5.77
C GLN A 125 7.45 -11.38 -5.82
N MET A 126 7.33 -10.06 -5.92
CA MET A 126 6.04 -9.38 -6.04
C MET A 126 5.29 -9.80 -7.31
N ILE A 127 5.99 -9.89 -8.44
CA ILE A 127 5.42 -10.43 -9.71
C ILE A 127 4.87 -11.82 -9.51
N ASN A 128 5.63 -12.71 -8.86
CA ASN A 128 5.20 -14.08 -8.62
C ASN A 128 3.95 -14.14 -7.72
N ILE A 129 3.88 -13.31 -6.69
CA ILE A 129 2.70 -13.20 -5.82
C ILE A 129 1.49 -12.74 -6.62
N LEU A 130 1.60 -11.63 -7.37
CA LEU A 130 0.47 -11.12 -8.17
C LEU A 130 0.02 -12.11 -9.24
N ARG A 131 0.95 -12.82 -9.90
CA ARG A 131 0.63 -13.90 -10.85
C ARG A 131 -0.14 -15.03 -10.18
N ALA A 132 0.30 -15.48 -9.02
CA ALA A 132 -0.37 -16.53 -8.26
C ALA A 132 -1.79 -16.10 -7.86
N SER A 133 -1.95 -14.88 -7.33
CA SER A 133 -3.25 -14.30 -6.98
C SER A 133 -4.20 -14.23 -8.18
N LYS A 134 -3.70 -13.81 -9.35
CA LYS A 134 -4.50 -13.76 -10.58
C LYS A 134 -4.90 -15.14 -11.09
N SER A 135 -4.00 -16.13 -11.04
CA SER A 135 -4.32 -17.49 -11.50
C SER A 135 -5.28 -18.24 -10.57
N GLY A 136 -5.27 -17.93 -9.27
CA GLY A 136 -6.19 -18.52 -8.29
C GLY A 136 -7.55 -17.83 -8.20
N ALA A 137 -7.74 -16.71 -8.91
CA ALA A 137 -9.02 -16.00 -9.00
C ALA A 137 -9.93 -16.51 -10.14
N ASN A 138 -9.47 -17.51 -10.91
CA ASN A 138 -10.23 -18.17 -11.98
C ASN A 138 -10.78 -19.53 -11.54
#